data_AF-A0A2D9ECU2-F1
#
_entry.id   AF-A0A2D9ECU2-F1
#
_cell.length_a   1.000
_cell.length_b   1.000
_cell.length_c   1.000
_cell.angle_alpha   90.00
_cell.angle_beta   90.00
_cell.angle_gamma   90.00
#
_symmetry.space_group_name_H-M   'P 1'
#
loop_
_entity.id
_entity.type
_entity.pdbx_description
1 polymer ?
#
loop_
_entity_poly.entity_id
_entity_poly.type
_entity_poly.pdbx_seq_one_letter_code
_entity_poly.pdbx_strand_id
1 'polypeptide(L)'
;MSLFFREADISCGVEEKSSVKKWVANVAKLHGATLGEICIVSCSDKYLLEVNIEHLNHDYYTDIITFDYSGEEGVSGDLLISFDRVRENAETEGVSFQDELRRVIIHGVLHLIGFKDKTDGEAQEMRAQENKALEMFHVEQ
;
A
#
# COMPACT_ATOMS: atom_id res chain seq x y z
N MET A 1 13.12 -7.32 -8.93
CA MET A 1 12.00 -6.86 -8.10
C MET A 1 11.48 -8.03 -7.30
N SER A 2 11.48 -7.89 -5.98
CA SER A 2 11.03 -8.93 -5.07
C SER A 2 9.90 -8.36 -4.23
N LEU A 3 8.67 -8.37 -4.78
CA LEU A 3 7.47 -8.11 -3.99
C LEU A 3 7.08 -9.41 -3.26
N PHE A 4 6.97 -9.35 -1.95
CA PHE A 4 6.54 -10.45 -1.10
C PHE A 4 5.17 -10.17 -0.52
N PHE A 5 4.43 -11.25 -0.27
CA PHE A 5 3.17 -11.20 0.44
C PHE A 5 3.32 -12.07 1.68
N ARG A 6 3.10 -11.49 2.86
CA ARG A 6 3.17 -12.18 4.15
C ARG A 6 1.84 -12.02 4.89
N GLU A 7 1.57 -12.99 5.75
CA GLU A 7 0.40 -13.03 6.61
C GLU A 7 0.89 -12.84 8.05
N ALA A 8 0.43 -11.78 8.73
CA ALA A 8 0.76 -11.59 10.14
C ALA A 8 -0.18 -12.43 11.01
N ASP A 9 -1.46 -12.08 11.05
CA ASP A 9 -2.49 -12.75 11.84
C ASP A 9 -3.74 -13.12 11.03
N ILE A 10 -3.91 -12.53 9.84
CA ILE A 10 -5.00 -12.84 8.91
C ILE A 10 -4.48 -13.30 7.55
N SER A 11 -5.27 -14.14 6.88
CA SER A 11 -4.94 -14.67 5.55
C SER A 11 -4.82 -13.56 4.50
N CYS A 12 -3.88 -13.73 3.58
CA CYS A 12 -3.60 -12.77 2.52
C CYS A 12 -4.74 -12.79 1.49
N GLY A 13 -5.65 -11.81 1.56
CA GLY A 13 -6.77 -11.62 0.63
C GLY A 13 -6.42 -10.96 -0.70
N VAL A 14 -5.12 -10.78 -1.01
CA VAL A 14 -4.68 -10.21 -2.29
C VAL A 14 -4.92 -11.22 -3.41
N GLU A 15 -5.85 -10.88 -4.30
CA GLU A 15 -6.05 -11.62 -5.56
C GLU A 15 -5.00 -11.21 -6.60
N GLU A 16 -4.74 -12.09 -7.56
CA GLU A 16 -3.83 -11.81 -8.68
C GLU A 16 -2.45 -11.26 -8.28
N LYS A 17 -1.81 -11.88 -7.27
CA LYS A 17 -0.48 -11.49 -6.76
C LYS A 17 0.55 -11.23 -7.87
N SER A 18 0.50 -11.96 -8.98
CA SER A 18 1.38 -11.76 -10.14
C SER A 18 1.07 -10.48 -10.93
N SER A 19 -0.21 -10.13 -11.10
CA SER A 19 -0.66 -8.88 -11.74
C SER A 19 -0.31 -7.70 -10.86
N VAL A 20 -0.58 -7.78 -9.55
CA VAL A 20 -0.21 -6.74 -8.55
C VAL A 20 1.30 -6.48 -8.58
N LYS A 21 2.12 -7.53 -8.65
CA LYS A 21 3.57 -7.41 -8.82
C LYS A 21 3.96 -6.55 -10.01
N LYS A 22 3.48 -6.92 -11.20
CA LYS A 22 3.80 -6.20 -12.44
C LYS A 22 3.31 -4.76 -12.40
N TRP A 23 2.10 -4.57 -11.89
CA TRP A 23 1.48 -3.26 -11.75
C TRP A 23 2.29 -2.32 -10.85
N VAL A 24 2.65 -2.76 -9.65
CA VAL A 24 3.50 -1.99 -8.73
C VAL A 24 4.85 -1.65 -9.40
N ALA A 25 5.43 -2.61 -10.13
CA ALA A 25 6.65 -2.37 -10.92
C ALA A 25 6.48 -1.27 -11.96
N ASN A 26 5.38 -1.30 -12.71
CA ASN A 26 5.08 -0.34 -13.75
C ASN A 26 4.87 1.06 -13.17
N VAL A 27 4.16 1.17 -12.03
CA VAL A 27 3.95 2.45 -11.35
C VAL A 27 5.27 3.02 -10.84
N ALA A 28 6.10 2.24 -10.16
CA ALA A 28 7.39 2.73 -9.69
C ALA A 28 8.31 3.16 -10.85
N LYS A 29 8.33 2.38 -11.93
CA LYS A 29 9.09 2.72 -13.15
C LYS A 29 8.59 4.01 -13.81
N LEU A 30 7.28 4.27 -13.80
CA LEU A 30 6.69 5.51 -14.31
C LEU A 30 7.25 6.73 -13.57
N HIS A 31 7.52 6.60 -12.27
CA HIS A 31 8.12 7.63 -11.44
C HIS A 31 9.65 7.63 -11.44
N GLY A 32 10.29 6.80 -12.27
CA GLY A 32 11.75 6.69 -12.34
C GLY A 32 12.38 6.05 -11.10
N ALA A 33 11.60 5.38 -10.26
CA ALA A 33 12.09 4.71 -9.06
C ALA A 33 12.49 3.26 -9.37
N THR A 34 13.62 2.84 -8.82
CA THR A 34 14.03 1.43 -8.83
C THR A 34 13.39 0.74 -7.63
N LEU A 35 12.58 -0.29 -7.85
CA LEU A 35 12.04 -1.10 -6.77
C LEU A 35 13.05 -2.13 -6.29
N GLY A 36 13.32 -2.11 -4.99
CA GLY A 36 14.04 -3.16 -4.27
C GLY A 36 13.08 -4.24 -3.78
N GLU A 37 13.06 -4.43 -2.45
CA GLU A 37 12.24 -5.42 -1.77
C GLU A 37 11.07 -4.73 -1.06
N ILE A 38 9.85 -5.03 -1.50
CA ILE A 38 8.64 -4.54 -0.83
C ILE A 38 7.87 -5.74 -0.29
N CYS A 39 7.52 -5.72 0.99
CA CYS A 39 6.72 -6.77 1.61
C CYS A 39 5.33 -6.22 1.94
N ILE A 40 4.29 -6.82 1.39
CA ILE A 40 2.90 -6.53 1.77
C ILE A 40 2.50 -7.52 2.85
N VAL A 41 2.22 -7.03 4.03
CA VAL A 41 1.87 -7.81 5.21
C VAL A 41 0.39 -7.61 5.50
N SER A 42 -0.38 -8.70 5.44
CA SER A 42 -1.79 -8.66 5.82
C SER A 42 -1.97 -8.84 7.31
N CYS A 43 -2.66 -7.91 7.94
CA CYS A 43 -2.94 -7.94 9.37
C CYS A 43 -4.36 -7.47 9.72
N SER A 44 -4.84 -7.79 10.91
CA SER A 44 -6.08 -7.20 11.47
C SER A 44 -5.83 -5.79 12.01
N ASP A 45 -6.92 -5.04 12.23
CA ASP A 45 -6.88 -3.73 12.91
C ASP A 45 -6.20 -3.80 14.27
N LYS A 46 -6.42 -4.90 15.00
CA LYS A 46 -5.85 -5.09 16.32
C LYS A 46 -4.33 -5.22 16.24
N TYR A 47 -3.83 -6.07 15.35
CA TYR A 47 -2.40 -6.23 15.15
C TYR A 47 -1.75 -4.92 14.69
N LEU A 48 -2.40 -4.21 13.76
CA LEU A 48 -1.87 -2.95 13.25
C LEU A 48 -1.82 -1.86 14.33
N LEU A 49 -2.82 -1.80 15.22
CA LEU A 49 -2.83 -0.90 16.37
C LEU A 49 -1.70 -1.23 17.35
N GLU A 50 -1.49 -2.51 17.67
CA GLU A 50 -0.38 -2.96 18.52
C GLU A 50 0.96 -2.49 17.93
N VAL A 51 1.17 -2.68 16.62
CA VAL A 51 2.38 -2.19 15.91
C VAL A 51 2.48 -0.67 15.94
N ASN A 52 1.38 0.07 15.74
CA ASN A 52 1.37 1.53 15.74
C ASN A 52 1.81 2.10 17.11
N ILE A 53 1.36 1.46 18.19
CA ILE A 53 1.73 1.83 19.55
C ILE A 53 3.19 1.43 19.84
N GLU A 54 3.57 0.19 19.55
CA GLU A 54 4.90 -0.34 19.89
C GLU A 54 6.03 0.33 19.10
N HIS A 55 5.83 0.62 17.81
CA HIS A 55 6.88 1.13 16.93
C HIS A 55 6.81 2.63 16.66
N LEU A 56 5.61 3.23 16.65
CA LEU A 56 5.42 4.65 16.32
C LEU A 56 4.92 5.49 17.50
N ASN A 57 4.59 4.85 18.64
CA ASN A 57 4.01 5.50 19.82
C ASN A 57 2.73 6.29 19.49
N HIS A 58 1.95 5.78 18.55
CA HIS A 58 0.72 6.36 18.05
C HIS A 58 -0.47 5.46 18.41
N ASP A 59 -1.39 5.97 19.22
CA ASP A 59 -2.59 5.26 19.68
C ASP A 59 -3.81 5.69 18.83
N TYR A 60 -3.80 5.27 17.57
CA TYR A 60 -4.96 5.41 16.68
C TYR A 60 -4.98 4.32 15.61
N TYR A 61 -6.18 3.98 15.13
CA TYR A 61 -6.37 3.05 14.01
C TYR A 61 -5.98 3.72 12.69
N THR A 62 -5.21 3.00 11.89
CA THR A 62 -4.83 3.36 10.52
C THR A 62 -5.12 2.18 9.61
N ASP A 63 -5.31 2.42 8.33
CA ASP A 63 -5.51 1.39 7.30
C ASP A 63 -4.18 0.79 6.83
N ILE A 64 -3.10 1.57 6.89
CA ILE A 64 -1.75 1.14 6.53
C ILE A 64 -0.68 1.73 7.45
N ILE A 65 0.36 0.94 7.73
CA ILE A 65 1.65 1.40 8.25
C ILE A 65 2.72 1.04 7.24
N THR A 66 3.50 2.05 6.84
CA THR A 66 4.61 1.89 5.90
C THR A 66 5.92 2.03 6.65
N PHE A 67 6.72 0.96 6.67
CA PHE A 67 8.12 1.02 7.12
C PHE A 67 9.02 1.21 5.92
N ASP A 68 9.65 2.38 5.83
CA ASP A 68 10.59 2.70 4.76
C ASP A 68 11.98 2.16 5.08
N TYR A 69 12.48 1.30 4.21
CA TYR A 69 13.84 0.77 4.21
C TYR A 69 14.60 1.16 2.93
N SER A 70 14.11 2.19 2.24
CA SER A 70 14.66 2.63 0.97
C SER A 70 16.11 3.09 1.14
N GLY A 71 16.97 2.70 0.20
CA GLY A 71 18.40 2.96 0.27
C GLY A 71 19.04 3.04 -1.13
N GLU A 72 20.36 2.85 -1.20
CA GLU A 72 21.08 2.88 -2.48
C GLU A 72 20.62 1.81 -3.48
N GLU A 73 20.04 0.70 -2.98
CA GLU A 73 19.53 -0.42 -3.79
C GLU A 73 18.11 -0.17 -4.35
N GLY A 74 17.49 0.96 -4.00
CA GLY A 74 16.16 1.35 -4.45
C GLY A 74 15.12 1.42 -3.33
N VAL A 75 13.87 1.51 -3.75
CA VAL A 75 12.69 1.64 -2.91
C VAL A 75 12.35 0.29 -2.29
N SER A 76 12.51 0.19 -0.97
CA SER A 76 12.28 -1.04 -0.20
C SER A 76 11.49 -0.70 1.06
N GLY A 77 10.60 -1.58 1.49
CA GLY A 77 9.75 -1.29 2.64
C GLY A 77 8.71 -2.35 2.94
N ASP A 78 8.19 -2.32 4.17
CA ASP A 78 7.09 -3.17 4.59
C ASP A 78 5.79 -2.35 4.66
N LEU A 79 4.76 -2.85 3.99
CA LEU A 79 3.41 -2.30 3.96
C LEU A 79 2.51 -3.20 4.80
N LEU A 80 2.27 -2.83 6.05
CA LEU A 80 1.33 -3.53 6.91
C LEU A 80 -0.05 -2.94 6.68
N ILE A 81 -0.97 -3.75 6.16
CA ILE A 81 -2.29 -3.30 5.75
C ILE A 81 -3.34 -4.00 6.60
N SER A 82 -4.25 -3.22 7.18
CA SER A 82 -5.41 -3.77 7.86
C SER A 82 -6.48 -4.15 6.86
N PHE A 83 -6.70 -5.45 6.62
CA PHE A 83 -7.80 -5.84 5.72
C PHE A 83 -9.18 -5.65 6.31
N ASP A 84 -9.31 -5.62 7.63
CA ASP A 84 -10.58 -5.30 8.27
C ASP A 84 -10.95 -3.86 7.95
N ARG A 85 -10.00 -2.93 8.08
CA ARG A 85 -10.21 -1.54 7.70
C ARG A 85 -10.46 -1.33 6.22
N VAL A 86 -9.67 -1.99 5.37
CA VAL A 86 -9.85 -1.94 3.90
C VAL A 86 -11.26 -2.44 3.53
N ARG A 87 -11.77 -3.47 4.21
CA ARG A 87 -13.14 -3.96 3.99
C ARG A 87 -14.19 -2.94 4.41
N GLU A 88 -14.05 -2.36 5.60
CA GLU A 88 -14.96 -1.30 6.07
C GLU A 88 -14.94 -0.07 5.15
N ASN A 89 -13.75 0.35 4.69
CA ASN A 89 -13.58 1.46 3.77
C ASN A 89 -14.23 1.15 2.42
N ALA A 90 -14.02 -0.05 1.88
CA ALA A 90 -14.63 -0.48 0.62
C ALA A 90 -16.17 -0.44 0.68
N GLU A 91 -16.76 -0.90 1.80
CA GLU A 91 -18.21 -0.80 2.03
C GLU A 91 -18.69 0.65 2.13
N THR A 92 -17.91 1.51 2.80
CA THR A 92 -18.24 2.94 2.99
C THR A 92 -18.17 3.72 1.67
N GLU A 93 -17.14 3.46 0.86
CA GLU A 93 -16.91 4.12 -0.43
C GLU A 93 -17.72 3.48 -1.57
N GLY A 94 -18.35 2.32 -1.32
CA GLY A 94 -19.15 1.60 -2.31
C GLY A 94 -18.33 0.97 -3.43
N VAL A 95 -17.08 0.59 -3.15
CA VAL A 95 -16.14 -0.04 -4.09
C VAL A 95 -15.89 -1.50 -3.72
N SER A 96 -15.24 -2.25 -4.61
CA SER A 96 -14.87 -3.63 -4.28
C SER A 96 -13.71 -3.66 -3.28
N PHE A 97 -13.66 -4.69 -2.43
CA PHE A 97 -12.54 -4.91 -1.51
C PHE A 97 -11.19 -4.91 -2.25
N GLN A 98 -11.13 -5.51 -3.45
CA GLN A 98 -9.88 -5.55 -4.23
C GLN A 98 -9.47 -4.16 -4.74
N ASP A 99 -10.43 -3.29 -5.11
CA ASP A 99 -10.11 -1.95 -5.58
C ASP A 99 -9.58 -1.06 -4.45
N GLU A 100 -10.24 -1.10 -3.28
CA GLU A 100 -9.75 -0.38 -2.10
C GLU A 100 -8.40 -0.94 -1.66
N LEU A 101 -8.22 -2.25 -1.69
CA LEU A 101 -6.94 -2.87 -1.36
C LEU A 101 -5.82 -2.43 -2.31
N ARG A 102 -6.07 -2.43 -3.63
CA ARG A 102 -5.12 -1.92 -4.62
C ARG A 102 -4.77 -0.47 -4.29
N ARG A 103 -5.76 0.35 -3.98
CA ARG A 103 -5.55 1.75 -3.63
C ARG A 103 -4.64 1.90 -2.41
N VAL A 104 -4.87 1.16 -1.35
CA VAL A 104 -4.04 1.19 -0.14
C VAL A 104 -2.62 0.65 -0.40
N ILE A 105 -2.47 -0.39 -1.21
CA ILE A 105 -1.15 -0.90 -1.63
C ILE A 105 -0.37 0.19 -2.37
N ILE A 106 -0.98 0.83 -3.38
CA ILE A 106 -0.26 1.83 -4.16
C ILE A 106 -0.02 3.11 -3.39
N HIS A 107 -0.92 3.48 -2.48
CA HIS A 107 -0.70 4.57 -1.54
C HIS A 107 0.59 4.36 -0.75
N GLY A 108 0.78 3.17 -0.17
CA GLY A 108 2.03 2.81 0.51
C GLY A 108 3.25 2.84 -0.40
N VAL A 109 3.14 2.31 -1.63
CA VAL A 109 4.23 2.34 -2.61
C VAL A 109 4.60 3.78 -3.02
N LEU A 110 3.61 4.66 -3.25
CA LEU A 110 3.83 6.06 -3.59
C LEU A 110 4.54 6.79 -2.44
N HIS A 111 4.17 6.50 -1.19
CA HIS A 111 4.91 6.98 -0.04
C HIS A 111 6.38 6.57 -0.04
N LEU A 112 6.68 5.30 -0.34
CA LEU A 112 8.05 4.80 -0.45
C LEU A 112 8.82 5.46 -1.61
N ILE A 113 8.13 5.87 -2.69
CA ILE A 113 8.72 6.60 -3.82
C ILE A 113 8.95 8.10 -3.49
N GLY A 114 8.43 8.58 -2.35
CA GLY A 114 8.64 9.95 -1.86
C GLY A 114 7.43 10.88 -1.96
N PHE A 115 6.26 10.38 -2.33
CA PHE A 115 5.02 11.14 -2.24
C PHE A 115 4.61 11.32 -0.78
N LYS A 116 3.95 12.45 -0.50
CA LYS A 116 3.44 12.83 0.82
C LYS A 116 1.99 13.25 0.69
N ASP A 117 1.32 13.37 1.82
CA ASP A 117 -0.12 13.67 1.93
C ASP A 117 -0.43 14.63 3.09
N LYS A 118 0.59 15.28 3.66
CA LYS A 118 0.43 16.08 4.90
C LYS A 118 -0.27 17.42 4.68
N THR A 119 -0.22 17.95 3.46
CA THR A 119 -0.88 19.21 3.08
C THR A 119 -1.96 18.94 2.03
N ASP A 120 -2.96 19.81 1.91
CA ASP A 120 -4.03 19.65 0.91
C ASP A 120 -3.48 19.50 -0.52
N GLY A 121 -2.41 20.22 -0.87
CA GLY A 121 -1.78 20.10 -2.20
C GLY A 121 -1.10 18.75 -2.41
N GLU A 122 -0.37 18.27 -1.41
CA GLU A 122 0.27 16.95 -1.41
C GLU A 122 -0.78 15.83 -1.48
N ALA A 123 -1.86 15.93 -0.69
CA ALA A 123 -2.95 14.96 -0.71
C ALA A 123 -3.69 14.93 -2.06
N GLN A 124 -3.88 16.09 -2.71
CA GLN A 124 -4.46 16.14 -4.06
C GLN A 124 -3.54 15.48 -5.09
N GLU A 125 -2.24 15.72 -5.02
CA GLU A 125 -1.26 15.08 -5.90
C GLU A 125 -1.21 13.57 -5.68
N MET A 126 -1.18 13.13 -4.43
CA MET A 126 -1.22 11.71 -4.08
C MET A 126 -2.47 11.03 -4.64
N ARG A 127 -3.66 11.61 -4.42
CA ARG A 127 -4.91 11.07 -4.98
C ARG A 127 -4.88 11.01 -6.51
N ALA A 128 -4.28 11.99 -7.17
CA ALA A 128 -4.13 11.96 -8.62
C ALA A 128 -3.22 10.80 -9.08
N GLN A 129 -2.11 10.53 -8.38
CA GLN A 129 -1.24 9.41 -8.69
C GLN A 129 -1.88 8.05 -8.35
N GLU A 130 -2.61 7.95 -7.24
CA GLU A 130 -3.39 6.76 -6.88
C GLU A 130 -4.37 6.40 -8.00
N ASN A 131 -5.17 7.37 -8.46
CA ASN A 131 -6.14 7.16 -9.52
C ASN A 131 -5.46 6.72 -10.82
N LYS A 132 -4.37 7.40 -11.20
CA LYS A 132 -3.60 7.04 -12.40
C LYS A 132 -3.03 5.63 -12.31
N ALA A 133 -2.55 5.23 -11.14
CA ALA A 133 -2.07 3.88 -10.91
C ALA A 133 -3.21 2.86 -11.00
N LEU A 134 -4.36 3.12 -10.38
CA LEU A 134 -5.53 2.24 -10.47
C LEU A 134 -6.00 2.07 -11.92
N GLU A 135 -5.99 3.12 -12.73
CA GLU A 135 -6.30 3.02 -14.18
C GLU A 135 -5.33 2.08 -14.90
N MET A 136 -4.03 2.11 -14.56
CA MET A 136 -3.04 1.21 -15.16
C MET A 136 -3.33 -0.27 -14.86
N PHE A 137 -3.88 -0.59 -13.70
CA PHE A 137 -4.26 -1.97 -13.36
C PHE A 137 -5.46 -2.45 -14.20
N HIS A 138 -6.46 -1.59 -14.39
CA HIS A 138 -7.67 -1.92 -15.15
C HIS A 138 -7.42 -2.08 -16.66
N VAL A 139 -6.40 -1.43 -17.21
CA VAL A 139 -6.05 -1.52 -18.64
C VAL A 139 -5.30 -2.82 -19.00
N GLU A 140 -4.69 -3.50 -18.02
CA GLU A 140 -3.93 -4.74 -18.25
C GLU A 140 -4.77 -6.04 -18.15
N GLN A 141 -6.11 -5.95 -18.11
CA GLN A 141 -7.01 -7.13 -18.04
C GLN A 141 -7.44 -7.68 -19.40
#